data_AF-A0A5S3UFU2-F1
#
_entry.id   AF-A0A5S3UFU2-F1
#
_cell.length_a   1.000
_cell.length_b   1.000
_cell.length_c   1.000
_cell.angle_alpha   90.00
_cell.angle_beta   90.00
_cell.angle_gamma   90.00
#
_symmetry.space_group_name_H-M   'P 1'
#
loop_
_entity.id
_entity.type
_entity.pdbx_description
1 polymer ?
#
loop_
_entity_poly.entity_id
_entity_poly.type
_entity_poly.pdbx_seq_one_letter_code
_entity_poly.pdbx_strand_id
1 'polypeptide(L)'
;MAKRDLHNVLFPKQRKILTHFGEDLLLAMKRRGFTKKLLCERTGFDHKTVNKVFAGDPGVAIGTYLKVMAVLGMESNFAEMAAHDEVGIKLQNIKLLEGSK
;
A
#
# COMPACT_ATOMS: atom_id res chain seq x y z
N MET A 1 7.01 -27.96 -11.70
CA MET A 1 5.78 -27.34 -11.15
C MET A 1 5.70 -25.92 -11.69
N ALA A 2 4.58 -25.51 -12.29
CA ALA A 2 4.39 -24.12 -12.71
C ALA A 2 4.50 -23.20 -11.48
N LYS A 3 5.31 -22.15 -11.56
CA LYS A 3 5.50 -21.18 -10.47
C LYS A 3 4.16 -20.47 -10.25
N ARG A 4 3.43 -20.88 -9.21
CA ARG A 4 2.09 -20.37 -8.90
C ARG A 4 2.27 -18.97 -8.32
N ASP A 5 2.03 -17.96 -9.14
CA ASP A 5 2.26 -16.57 -8.79
C ASP A 5 1.03 -15.98 -8.07
N LEU A 6 0.80 -16.44 -6.83
CA LEU A 6 -0.42 -16.12 -6.08
C LEU A 6 -0.56 -14.63 -5.77
N HIS A 7 0.53 -13.87 -5.72
CA HIS A 7 0.51 -12.46 -5.36
C HIS A 7 0.34 -11.53 -6.58
N ASN A 8 0.75 -11.97 -7.78
CA ASN A 8 0.60 -11.16 -9.00
C ASN A 8 -0.81 -11.21 -9.63
N VAL A 9 -1.65 -12.16 -9.21
CA VAL A 9 -3.01 -12.33 -9.73
C VAL A 9 -4.01 -11.62 -8.82
N LEU A 10 -4.12 -10.30 -8.99
CA LEU A 10 -5.17 -9.50 -8.37
C LEU A 10 -6.42 -9.42 -9.26
N PHE A 11 -7.60 -9.49 -8.64
CA PHE A 11 -8.87 -9.19 -9.31
C PHE A 11 -8.93 -7.72 -9.76
N PRO A 12 -9.75 -7.36 -10.77
CA PRO A 12 -9.78 -6.00 -11.31
C PRO A 12 -9.98 -4.90 -10.27
N LYS A 13 -10.84 -5.11 -9.27
CA LYS A 13 -11.06 -4.14 -8.18
C LYS A 13 -9.82 -3.95 -7.31
N GLN A 14 -9.15 -5.05 -6.93
CA GLN A 14 -7.92 -5.01 -6.13
C GLN A 14 -6.78 -4.33 -6.88
N ARG A 15 -6.65 -4.61 -8.19
CA ARG A 15 -5.67 -3.95 -9.05
C ARG A 15 -5.88 -2.44 -9.10
N LYS A 16 -7.14 -1.99 -9.26
CA LYS A 16 -7.46 -0.55 -9.24
C LYS A 16 -7.05 0.11 -7.92
N ILE A 17 -7.33 -0.53 -6.78
CA ILE A 17 -6.92 -0.03 -5.47
C ILE A 17 -5.41 0.13 -5.39
N LEU A 18 -4.65 -0.89 -5.82
CA LEU A 18 -3.19 -0.85 -5.75
C LEU A 18 -2.59 0.18 -6.74
N THR A 19 -3.13 0.30 -7.94
CA THR A 19 -2.73 1.35 -8.90
C THR A 19 -2.97 2.74 -8.33
N HIS A 20 -4.15 2.97 -7.76
CA HIS A 20 -4.48 4.26 -7.12
C HIS A 20 -3.53 4.58 -5.96
N PHE A 21 -3.23 3.59 -5.12
CA PHE A 21 -2.24 3.74 -4.06
C PHE A 21 -0.85 4.13 -4.61
N GLY A 22 -0.40 3.50 -5.70
CA GLY A 22 0.85 3.88 -6.37
C GLY A 22 0.84 5.31 -6.92
N GLU A 23 -0.27 5.74 -7.52
CA GLU A 23 -0.49 7.11 -8.01
C GLU A 23 -0.44 8.12 -6.86
N ASP A 24 -1.06 7.82 -5.72
CA ASP A 24 -1.03 8.69 -4.55
C ASP A 24 0.36 8.84 -3.97
N LEU A 25 1.17 7.78 -3.95
CA LEU A 25 2.59 7.85 -3.58
C LEU A 25 3.38 8.73 -4.55
N LEU A 26 3.09 8.64 -5.86
CA LEU A 26 3.73 9.49 -6.87
C LEU A 26 3.35 10.97 -6.66
N LEU A 27 2.08 11.25 -6.39
CA LEU A 27 1.62 12.60 -6.07
C LEU A 27 2.23 13.09 -4.76
N ALA A 28 2.35 12.24 -3.74
CA ALA A 28 2.98 12.55 -2.46
C ALA A 28 4.47 12.94 -2.64
N MET A 29 5.19 12.23 -3.51
CA MET A 29 6.55 12.57 -3.89
C MET A 29 6.61 13.93 -4.60
N LYS A 30 5.74 14.16 -5.59
CA LYS A 30 5.69 15.42 -6.35
C LYS A 30 5.35 16.63 -5.46
N ARG A 31 4.38 16.49 -4.55
CA ARG A 31 4.00 17.55 -3.58
C ARG A 31 5.17 17.98 -2.69
N ARG A 32 6.13 17.09 -2.44
CA ARG A 32 7.35 17.37 -1.67
C ARG A 32 8.52 17.88 -2.51
N GLY A 33 8.36 17.99 -3.83
CA GLY A 33 9.44 18.36 -4.75
C GLY A 33 10.53 17.29 -4.88
N PHE A 34 10.28 16.05 -4.47
CA PHE A 34 11.28 14.98 -4.55
C PHE A 34 11.36 14.43 -5.97
N THR A 35 12.60 14.13 -6.40
CA THR A 35 12.82 13.43 -7.67
C THR A 35 12.81 11.93 -7.46
N LYS A 36 12.49 11.17 -8.52
CA LYS A 36 12.62 9.70 -8.47
C LYS A 36 14.05 9.26 -8.17
N LYS A 37 15.05 10.01 -8.64
CA LYS A 37 16.47 9.77 -8.37
C LYS A 37 16.77 9.86 -6.87
N LEU A 38 16.29 10.93 -6.22
CA LEU A 38 16.44 11.10 -4.77
C LEU A 38 15.79 9.95 -3.99
N LEU A 39 14.62 9.48 -4.42
CA LEU A 39 13.99 8.30 -3.81
C LEU A 39 14.83 7.04 -4.00
N CYS A 40 15.40 6.82 -5.18
CA CYS A 40 16.31 5.70 -5.43
C CYS A 40 17.52 5.76 -4.48
N GLU A 41 18.14 6.95 -4.34
CA GLU A 41 19.27 7.17 -3.44
C GLU A 41 18.91 6.91 -1.96
N ARG A 42 17.76 7.39 -1.50
CA ARG A 42 17.33 7.23 -0.09
C ARG A 42 16.81 5.84 0.25
N THR A 43 16.17 5.17 -0.72
CA THR A 43 15.64 3.82 -0.52
C THR A 43 16.65 2.73 -0.84
N GLY A 44 17.69 3.04 -1.63
CA GLY A 44 18.62 2.05 -2.18
C GLY A 44 18.02 1.19 -3.29
N PHE A 45 16.83 1.50 -3.79
CA PHE A 45 16.20 0.79 -4.90
C PHE A 45 16.56 1.39 -6.25
N ASP A 46 16.51 0.56 -7.29
CA ASP A 46 16.71 1.03 -8.66
C ASP A 46 15.47 1.79 -9.18
N HIS A 47 15.67 2.52 -10.28
CA HIS A 47 14.59 3.25 -10.95
C HIS A 47 13.43 2.36 -11.37
N LYS A 48 13.73 1.11 -11.76
CA LYS A 48 12.72 0.14 -12.20
C LYS A 48 11.76 -0.22 -11.05
N THR A 49 12.30 -0.47 -9.86
CA THR A 49 11.53 -0.79 -8.66
C THR A 49 10.72 0.40 -8.20
N VAL A 50 11.29 1.61 -8.15
CA VAL A 50 10.55 2.83 -7.78
C VAL A 50 9.42 3.12 -8.78
N ASN A 51 9.64 2.88 -10.08
CA ASN A 51 8.58 3.03 -11.07
C ASN A 51 7.45 1.99 -10.89
N LYS A 52 7.79 0.74 -10.57
CA LYS A 52 6.80 -0.30 -10.26
C LYS A 52 5.97 0.02 -9.02
N VAL A 53 6.59 0.59 -7.99
CA VAL A 53 5.88 1.11 -6.80
C VAL A 53 4.81 2.12 -7.23
N PHE A 54 5.20 3.14 -8.00
CA PHE A 54 4.26 4.16 -8.46
C PHE A 54 3.21 3.66 -9.45
N ALA A 55 3.45 2.55 -10.13
CA ALA A 55 2.47 1.89 -10.98
C ALA A 55 1.49 1.00 -10.19
N GLY A 56 1.72 0.78 -8.89
CA GLY A 56 0.94 -0.18 -8.11
C GLY A 56 1.15 -1.63 -8.56
N ASP A 57 2.38 -2.01 -8.89
CA ASP A 57 2.70 -3.37 -9.33
C ASP A 57 2.58 -4.38 -8.16
N PRO A 58 1.67 -5.37 -8.23
CA PRO A 58 1.47 -6.36 -7.16
C PRO A 58 2.68 -7.28 -6.92
N GLY A 59 3.63 -7.32 -7.84
CA GLY A 59 4.89 -8.06 -7.70
C GLY A 59 5.93 -7.36 -6.85
N VAL A 60 5.65 -6.12 -6.43
CA VAL A 60 6.51 -5.38 -5.51
C VAL A 60 6.21 -5.82 -4.09
N ALA A 61 7.26 -6.23 -3.37
CA ALA A 61 7.13 -6.62 -1.97
C ALA A 61 6.57 -5.46 -1.13
N ILE A 62 5.71 -5.78 -0.16
CA ILE A 62 5.08 -4.77 0.72
C ILE A 62 6.12 -3.92 1.49
N GLY A 63 7.26 -4.52 1.85
CA GLY A 63 8.37 -3.80 2.48
C GLY A 63 8.99 -2.71 1.59
N THR A 64 8.94 -2.89 0.26
CA THR A 64 9.38 -1.87 -0.70
C THR A 64 8.45 -0.66 -0.68
N TYR A 65 7.13 -0.89 -0.67
CA TYR A 65 6.14 0.18 -0.51
C TYR A 65 6.35 0.93 0.81
N LEU A 66 6.51 0.19 1.91
CA LEU A 66 6.73 0.78 3.24
C LEU A 66 8.01 1.63 3.29
N LYS A 67 9.11 1.17 2.69
CA LYS A 67 10.37 1.95 2.65
C LYS A 67 10.22 3.24 1.83
N VAL A 68 9.45 3.21 0.74
CA VAL A 68 9.11 4.42 -0.03
C VAL A 68 8.24 5.36 0.83
N MET A 69 7.22 4.84 1.52
CA MET A 69 6.40 5.64 2.44
C MET A 69 7.23 6.29 3.55
N ALA A 70 8.20 5.57 4.12
CA ALA A 70 9.10 6.10 5.14
C ALA A 70 9.95 7.26 4.62
N VAL A 71 10.49 7.17 3.38
CA VAL A 71 11.20 8.29 2.75
C VAL A 71 10.29 9.49 2.50
N LEU A 72 8.98 9.25 2.33
CA LEU A 72 7.97 10.30 2.21
C LEU A 72 7.46 10.79 3.58
N GLY A 73 7.86 10.20 4.70
CA GLY A 73 7.36 10.53 6.04
C GLY A 73 5.87 10.19 6.22
N MET A 74 5.45 9.03 5.72
CA MET A 74 4.06 8.54 5.75
C MET A 74 3.95 7.10 6.27
N GLU A 75 5.00 6.55 6.87
CA GLU A 75 5.06 5.19 7.39
C GLU A 75 4.04 4.93 8.51
N SER A 76 3.69 5.94 9.31
CA SER A 76 2.66 5.83 10.35
C SER A 76 1.29 5.50 9.76
N ASN A 77 0.96 6.06 8.59
CA ASN A 77 -0.30 5.78 7.90
C ASN A 77 -0.43 4.30 7.53
N PHE A 78 0.69 3.61 7.31
CA PHE A 78 0.66 2.17 7.04
C PHE A 78 0.22 1.37 8.28
N ALA A 79 0.64 1.80 9.47
CA ALA A 79 0.24 1.17 10.73
C ALA A 79 -1.26 1.40 11.03
N GLU A 80 -1.77 2.60 10.73
CA GLU A 80 -3.18 2.97 10.95
C GLU A 80 -4.14 2.25 10.00
N MET A 81 -3.68 1.87 8.79
CA MET A 81 -4.51 1.24 7.75
C MET A 81 -5.24 -0.01 8.22
N ALA A 82 -4.59 -0.84 9.06
CA ALA A 82 -5.21 -2.05 9.62
C ALA A 82 -5.96 -1.80 10.93
N ALA A 83 -5.68 -0.69 11.61
CA ALA A 83 -6.34 -0.34 12.88
C ALA A 83 -7.80 0.13 12.66
N HIS A 84 -8.11 0.66 11.48
CA HIS A 84 -9.47 1.09 11.12
C HIS A 84 -10.34 -0.06 10.58
N ASP A 85 -10.75 -0.99 11.45
CA ASP A 85 -11.69 -2.07 11.13
C ASP A 85 -13.15 -1.67 11.41
N GLU A 86 -13.67 -0.72 10.63
CA GLU A 86 -15.03 -0.19 10.83
C GLU A 86 -16.11 -1.28 10.69
N VAL A 87 -15.90 -2.25 9.79
CA VAL A 87 -16.84 -3.36 9.58
C VAL A 87 -16.82 -4.33 10.76
N GLY A 88 -15.64 -4.71 11.25
CA GLY A 88 -15.50 -5.56 12.43
C GLY A 88 -16.14 -4.92 13.67
N ILE A 89 -15.92 -3.62 13.88
CA ILE A 89 -16.56 -2.85 14.96
C ILE A 89 -18.09 -2.90 14.83
N LYS A 90 -18.63 -2.69 13.63
CA LYS A 90 -20.08 -2.76 13.38
C LYS A 90 -20.65 -4.16 13.67
N LEU A 91 -19.98 -5.22 13.21
CA LEU A 91 -20.39 -6.60 13.46
C LEU A 91 -20.35 -6.95 14.96
N GLN A 92 -19.32 -6.47 15.68
CA GLN A 92 -19.21 -6.64 17.12
C GLN A 92 -20.35 -5.92 17.85
N ASN A 93 -20.66 -4.68 17.48
CA ASN A 93 -21.75 -3.91 18.08
C ASN A 93 -23.11 -4.59 17.89
N ILE A 94 -23.38 -5.13 16.69
CA ILE A 94 -24.60 -5.90 16.41
C ILE A 94 -24.70 -7.10 17.38
N LYS A 95 -23.63 -7.89 17.51
CA LYS A 95 -23.60 -9.04 18.43
C LYS A 95 -23.82 -8.66 19.90
N LEU A 96 -23.22 -7.56 20.36
CA LEU A 96 -23.35 -7.11 21.76
C LEU A 96 -24.78 -6.65 22.08
N LEU A 97 -25.49 -6.06 21.12
CA LEU A 97 -26.90 -5.68 21.26
C LEU A 97 -27.85 -6.89 21.21
N GLU A 98 -27.50 -7.94 20.46
CA GLU A 98 -28.28 -9.18 20.37
C GLU A 98 -28.15 -10.07 21.62
N GLY A 99 -27.01 -10.02 22.33
CA GLY A 99 -26.70 -10.88 23.49
C GLY A 99 -27.27 -10.44 24.84
N SER A 100 -28.14 -9.42 24.91
CA SER A 100 -28.70 -8.89 26.16
C SER A 100 -30.15 -9.31 26.43
N LYS A 101 -30.59 -10.47 25.92
CA LYS A 101 -31.89 -11.08 26.25
C LYS A 101 -31.75 -12.21 27.25
#